data_AF-A0A1G2IV00-F1
#
_entry.id   AF-A0A1G2IV00-F1
#
_cell.length_a   1.000
_cell.length_b   1.000
_cell.length_c   1.000
_cell.angle_alpha   90.00
_cell.angle_beta   90.00
_cell.angle_gamma   90.00
#
_symmetry.space_group_name_H-M   'P 1'
#
loop_
_entity.id
_entity.type
_entity.pdbx_description
1 polymer ?
#
loop_
_entity_poly.entity_id
_entity_poly.type
_entity_poly.pdbx_seq_one_letter_code
_entity_poly.pdbx_strand_id
1 'polypeptide(L)' 'MNVHKCDFCKKEIDKERIIAGTDYILRPAVELCYDCGKPILNFLKKHKLIDKNNKQIKEI' A
#
# COMPACT_ATOMS: atom_id res chain seq x y z
N MET A 1 3.97 11.31 -19.71
CA MET A 1 3.58 11.25 -18.28
C MET A 1 3.20 9.82 -17.96
N ASN A 2 3.86 9.19 -17.00
CA ASN A 2 3.42 7.88 -16.51
C ASN A 2 2.20 8.12 -15.61
N VAL A 3 1.05 7.68 -16.08
CA VAL A 3 -0.21 7.77 -15.34
C VAL A 3 -0.29 6.57 -14.40
N HIS A 4 -0.26 6.82 -13.09
CA HIS A 4 -0.44 5.79 -12.08
C HIS A 4 -1.95 5.54 -11.87
N LYS A 5 -2.35 4.28 -11.84
CA LYS A 5 -3.75 3.88 -11.64
C LYS A 5 -3.85 2.94 -10.45
N CYS A 6 -4.91 3.11 -9.67
CA CYS A 6 -5.24 2.18 -8.61
C CYS A 6 -5.60 0.82 -9.20
N ASP A 7 -4.92 -0.24 -8.76
CA ASP A 7 -5.18 -1.60 -9.23
C ASP A 7 -6.59 -2.09 -8.88
N PHE A 8 -7.17 -1.55 -7.81
CA PHE A 8 -8.50 -1.92 -7.34
C PHE A 8 -9.63 -1.16 -8.05
N CYS A 9 -9.65 0.19 -7.97
CA CYS A 9 -10.76 1.00 -8.48
C CYS A 9 -10.48 1.66 -9.84
N LYS A 10 -9.29 1.45 -10.42
CA LYS A 10 -8.83 1.98 -11.72
C LYS A 10 -8.80 3.50 -11.84
N LYS A 11 -9.07 4.24 -10.75
CA LYS A 11 -8.90 5.70 -10.67
C LYS A 11 -7.43 6.08 -10.86
N GLU A 12 -7.23 7.23 -11.50
CA GLU A 12 -5.92 7.88 -11.60
C GLU A 12 -5.43 8.33 -10.22
N ILE A 13 -4.13 8.20 -9.97
CA ILE A 13 -3.49 8.58 -8.70
C ILE A 13 -2.52 9.73 -8.96
N ASP A 14 -2.93 10.94 -8.58
CA ASP A 14 -2.19 12.16 -8.88
C ASP A 14 -1.09 12.51 -7.86
N LYS A 15 -1.18 11.98 -6.63
CA LYS A 15 -0.30 12.38 -5.51
C LYS A 15 0.08 11.22 -4.60
N GLU A 16 -0.83 10.81 -3.72
CA GLU A 16 -0.55 9.81 -2.68
C GLU A 16 -1.00 8.43 -3.14
N ARG A 17 -0.01 7.53 -3.32
CA ARG A 17 -0.23 6.11 -3.59
C ARG A 17 0.25 5.26 -2.43
N ILE A 18 -0.49 4.21 -2.14
CA ILE A 18 -0.10 3.16 -1.21
C ILE A 18 0.43 2.02 -2.06
N ILE A 19 1.71 1.69 -1.88
CA ILE A 19 2.35 0.57 -2.55
C ILE A 19 2.39 -0.61 -1.58
N ALA A 20 1.78 -1.71 -1.96
CA ALA A 20 1.84 -2.97 -1.22
C ALA A 20 2.67 -3.98 -2.04
N GLY A 21 3.84 -4.36 -1.53
CA GLY A 21 4.74 -5.29 -2.20
C GLY A 21 5.84 -5.80 -1.27
N THR A 22 6.52 -6.84 -1.71
CA THR A 22 7.76 -7.31 -1.09
C THR A 22 8.92 -6.51 -1.69
N ASP A 23 9.91 -6.07 -0.90
CA ASP A 23 11.09 -5.25 -1.28
C ASP A 23 11.93 -5.75 -2.48
N TYR A 24 11.57 -6.88 -3.08
CA TYR A 24 12.17 -7.34 -4.31
C TYR A 24 11.67 -6.53 -5.50
N ILE A 25 12.61 -5.78 -6.09
CA ILE A 25 12.51 -4.96 -7.33
C ILE A 25 11.80 -5.68 -8.50
N LEU A 26 11.67 -7.01 -8.45
CA LEU A 26 11.14 -7.87 -9.51
C LEU A 26 9.75 -8.48 -9.23
N ARG A 27 9.08 -8.18 -8.11
CA ARG A 27 7.73 -8.71 -7.82
C ARG A 27 6.64 -7.66 -8.05
N PRO A 28 5.42 -8.09 -8.44
CA PRO A 28 4.32 -7.15 -8.70
C PRO A 28 3.97 -6.42 -7.39
N ALA A 29 4.30 -5.14 -7.36
CA ALA A 29 3.83 -4.22 -6.36
C ALA A 29 2.40 -3.80 -6.74
N VAL A 30 1.47 -3.90 -5.79
CA VAL A 30 0.09 -3.43 -5.97
C VAL A 30 0.07 -1.94 -5.63
N GLU A 31 -0.41 -1.11 -6.57
CA GLU A 31 -0.62 0.32 -6.37
C GLU A 31 -2.08 0.59 -6.02
N LEU A 32 -2.31 1.19 -4.85
CA LEU A 32 -3.64 1.55 -4.38
C LEU A 32 -3.75 3.06 -4.18
N CYS A 33 -4.90 3.63 -4.54
CA CYS A 33 -5.23 4.98 -4.10
C CYS A 33 -5.47 4.98 -2.58
N TYR A 34 -5.41 6.16 -1.96
CA TYR A 34 -5.62 6.32 -0.53
C TYR A 34 -6.93 5.69 -0.04
N ASP A 35 -8.05 5.91 -0.74
CA ASP A 35 -9.37 5.37 -0.36
C ASP A 35 -9.39 3.83 -0.31
N CYS A 36 -8.71 3.18 -1.27
CA CYS A 36 -8.67 1.72 -1.36
C CYS A 36 -7.63 1.12 -0.41
N GLY A 37 -6.47 1.77 -0.22
CA GLY A 37 -5.41 1.25 0.64
C GLY A 37 -5.61 1.55 2.12
N LYS A 38 -6.30 2.64 2.50
CA LYS A 38 -6.59 3.00 3.89
C LYS A 38 -7.27 1.89 4.71
N PRO A 39 -8.34 1.22 4.25
CA PRO A 39 -8.94 0.13 5.01
C PRO A 39 -7.96 -1.02 5.25
N ILE A 40 -7.10 -1.33 4.28
CA ILE A 40 -6.06 -2.37 4.41
C ILE A 40 -5.00 -1.94 5.44
N LEU A 41 -4.49 -0.71 5.35
CA LEU A 41 -3.54 -0.18 6.33
C LEU A 41 -4.12 -0.19 7.75
N ASN A 42 -5.38 0.19 7.91
CA ASN A 42 -6.07 0.18 9.19
C ASN A 42 -6.19 -1.25 9.75
N PHE A 43 -6.52 -2.22 8.89
CA PHE A 43 -6.55 -3.64 9.27
C PHE A 43 -5.16 -4.10 9.76
N LEU A 44 -4.11 -3.87 8.97
CA LEU A 44 -2.75 -4.29 9.32
C LEU A 44 -2.26 -3.63 10.64
N LYS A 45 -2.54 -2.34 10.83
CA LYS A 45 -2.23 -1.60 12.08
C LYS A 45 -3.01 -2.15 13.27
N LYS A 46 -4.31 -2.42 13.09
CA LYS A 46 -5.18 -2.98 14.14
C LYS A 46 -4.67 -4.35 14.63
N HIS A 47 -4.12 -5.15 13.72
CA HIS A 47 -3.56 -6.46 14.02
C HIS A 47 -2.06 -6.43 14.37
N LYS A 48 -1.46 -5.24 14.56
CA LYS A 48 -0.04 -5.06 14.90
C LYS A 48 0.93 -5.76 13.93
N LEU A 49 0.54 -5.89 12.66
CA LEU A 49 1.41 -6.41 11.61
C LEU A 49 2.35 -5.32 11.08
N ILE A 50 1.89 -4.06 11.14
CA ILE A 50 2.67 -2.87 10.78
C ILE A 50 2.52 -1.78 11.85
N ASP A 51 3.52 -0.91 11.96
CA ASP A 51 3.55 0.21 12.89
C ASP A 51 2.80 1.45 12.34
N LYS A 52 2.83 2.54 13.12
CA LYS A 52 2.20 3.83 12.75
C LYS A 52 2.80 4.44 11.48
N ASN A 53 4.07 4.11 11.19
CA ASN A 53 4.84 4.55 10.03
C ASN A 53 4.76 3.55 8.86
N ASN A 54 3.84 2.57 8.92
CA ASN A 54 3.64 1.51 7.93
C ASN A 54 4.84 0.56 7.76
N LYS A 55 5.72 0.44 8.76
CA LYS A 55 6.82 -0.52 8.77
C LYS A 55 6.37 -1.83 9.42
N GLN A 56 6.83 -2.96 8.89
CA GLN A 56 6.54 -4.28 9.47
C GLN A 56 7.08 -4.35 10.90
N ILE A 57 6.24 -4.79 11.83
CA ILE A 57 6.67 -5.07 13.20
C ILE A 57 7.32 -6.46 13.14
N LYS A 58 8.66 -6.50 13.21
CA LYS A 58 9.38 -7.78 13.32
C LYS A 58 9.06 -8.36 14.70
N GLU A 59 8.40 -9.52 14.74
CA GLU A 59 8.48 -10.38 15.92
C GLU A 59 9.95 -10.86 16.04
N ILE A 60 10.52 -10.70 17.24
CA ILE A 60 11.89 -11.09 17.60
C ILE A 60 11.91 -12.59 17.86
#